data_AF-A0A928FPC3-F1
#
_entry.id   AF-A0A928FPC3-F1
#
_cell.length_a   1.000
_cell.length_b   1.000
_cell.length_c   1.000
_cell.angle_alpha   90.00
_cell.angle_beta   90.00
_cell.angle_gamma   90.00
#
_symmetry.space_group_name_H-M   'P 1'
#
loop_
_entity.id
_entity.type
_entity.pdbx_description
1 polymer ?
#
loop_
_entity_poly.entity_id
_entity_poly.type
_entity_poly.pdbx_seq_one_letter_code
_entity_poly.pdbx_strand_id
1 'polypeptide(L)'
;MKFSIVNKTAKATTGNTSEKVLGYTPHTAVTTVEEEGAVSGLLGELFWVLDKDYTLTVSGTGEMEDFDSFSDAPWNEYQTMISKVVIEDGITSISAYAFKDCSAITSIWISKTVIKIGDYSFDGCTALEHVYYGGSLKEWYKISVGTNNEPLRNATIHFAHTHNWSEWKFETAPTCEEDGLSIRTCLACGFKESQTASKTGHTKGKWIIVEDVTPNKEGLKELHCSVCDEVLETKVIPITPSEELKFTSTSLTLQDDLVINYKVDKSLIDDNGYKTPYVVFNLNGVKTVVKKYKVVENKYVFDFTNIIPHQMNDTVYATLYATYNGVVYNSNAFEYSVSTYCYNMLEKCSSDEYAEFRTLLVDLLNYGSASQEYMKYKEGNLANANLTSEQKEWGTVTDRSLETIQDINHVVIDNPTVAWKSAGLNLSKSIGFRFKFAAESIEGLTVKVTTDAGSEWTIKASQFQVTDGGYYVHIGCMNAGQMSDAVYVTVYKDGVAVSNTFKYSIESYAHNKQNDSDETLGALVKAMMKYGDSAKAYIS
;
A
#
# COMPACT_ATOMS: atom_id res chain seq x y z
N MET A 1 54.68 33.89 -17.13
CA MET A 1 54.83 32.91 -16.02
C MET A 1 53.64 31.96 -16.16
N LYS A 2 53.69 30.75 -16.77
CA LYS A 2 54.46 29.51 -16.47
C LYS A 2 54.49 29.25 -14.96
N PHE A 3 53.94 28.18 -14.39
CA PHE A 3 53.88 26.73 -14.73
C PHE A 3 52.50 26.17 -14.29
N SER A 4 51.73 25.27 -14.95
CA SER A 4 51.92 23.93 -15.55
C SER A 4 52.59 22.88 -14.66
N ILE A 5 51.81 21.96 -14.09
CA ILE A 5 52.20 20.55 -13.90
C ILE A 5 51.06 19.66 -14.42
N VAL A 6 51.48 18.60 -15.11
CA VAL A 6 50.76 17.78 -16.08
C VAL A 6 50.23 16.52 -15.38
N ASN A 7 48.93 16.26 -15.52
CA ASN A 7 48.37 14.92 -15.31
C ASN A 7 48.59 14.09 -16.57
N LYS A 8 49.46 13.09 -16.49
CA LYS A 8 49.68 12.09 -17.53
C LYS A 8 49.05 10.77 -17.10
N THR A 9 47.95 10.43 -17.76
CA THR A 9 47.44 9.07 -17.93
C THR A 9 48.50 8.17 -18.59
N ALA A 10 48.72 6.98 -18.02
CA ALA A 10 49.39 5.88 -18.69
C ALA A 10 48.46 4.66 -18.72
N LYS A 11 48.28 4.12 -19.94
CA LYS A 11 47.49 2.94 -20.30
C LYS A 11 48.01 1.68 -19.63
N ALA A 12 47.07 0.79 -19.31
CA ALA A 12 47.31 -0.61 -19.01
C ALA A 12 47.98 -1.34 -20.17
N THR A 13 48.96 -2.19 -19.83
CA THR A 13 49.47 -3.27 -20.68
C THR A 13 49.63 -4.51 -19.82
N THR A 14 49.05 -5.60 -20.29
CA THR A 14 49.09 -6.97 -19.76
C THR A 14 50.48 -7.59 -19.86
N GLY A 15 50.88 -8.40 -18.86
CA GLY A 15 52.08 -9.23 -18.94
C GLY A 15 52.49 -9.82 -17.60
N ASN A 16 52.18 -11.10 -17.41
CA ASN A 16 52.39 -11.94 -16.23
C ASN A 16 53.88 -12.23 -15.95
N THR A 17 54.34 -12.20 -14.68
CA THR A 17 54.99 -13.32 -13.94
C THR A 17 55.89 -12.87 -12.78
N SER A 18 55.71 -13.59 -11.66
CA SER A 18 56.61 -13.90 -10.54
C SER A 18 57.05 -12.82 -9.53
N GLU A 19 56.86 -13.21 -8.25
CA GLU A 19 57.43 -12.69 -7.00
C GLU A 19 56.86 -11.37 -6.44
N LYS A 20 55.63 -11.46 -5.93
CA LYS A 20 55.13 -10.52 -4.93
C LYS A 20 55.67 -10.92 -3.56
N VAL A 21 56.80 -10.33 -3.17
CA VAL A 21 57.19 -10.18 -1.77
C VAL A 21 56.05 -9.40 -1.09
N LEU A 22 55.23 -10.10 -0.31
CA LEU A 22 54.17 -9.47 0.47
C LEU A 22 54.83 -8.66 1.59
N GLY A 23 54.93 -7.35 1.36
CA GLY A 23 55.22 -6.36 2.38
C GLY A 23 54.17 -6.41 3.47
N TYR A 24 54.66 -6.50 4.70
CA TYR A 24 53.90 -6.30 5.92
C TYR A 24 53.44 -4.84 6.01
N THR A 25 52.14 -4.61 6.16
CA THR A 25 51.55 -3.32 6.51
C THR A 25 51.50 -3.20 8.04
N PRO A 26 52.06 -2.15 8.65
CA PRO A 26 52.00 -1.93 10.11
C PRO A 26 50.53 -1.80 10.55
N HIS A 27 50.15 -2.47 11.63
CA HIS A 27 48.85 -2.25 12.27
C HIS A 27 48.86 -0.85 12.89
N THR A 28 48.01 0.03 12.36
CA THR A 28 47.59 1.28 13.00
C THR A 28 46.76 0.96 14.26
N ALA A 29 46.99 1.74 15.31
CA ALA A 29 46.32 1.77 16.61
C ALA A 29 45.01 0.96 16.72
N VAL A 30 45.03 -0.06 17.57
CA VAL A 30 43.85 -0.73 18.09
C VAL A 30 43.01 0.33 18.80
N THR A 31 41.80 0.57 18.29
CA THR A 31 40.75 1.25 19.05
C THR A 31 40.28 0.27 20.12
N THR A 32 40.37 0.71 21.37
CA THR A 32 40.10 -0.07 22.59
C THR A 32 38.68 -0.63 22.58
N VAL A 33 38.55 -1.94 22.38
CA VAL A 33 37.37 -2.68 22.82
C VAL A 33 37.63 -3.01 24.29
N GLU A 34 36.91 -2.33 25.20
CA GLU A 34 36.99 -2.64 26.63
C GLU A 34 36.44 -4.05 26.87
N GLU A 35 37.34 -5.01 27.06
CA GLU A 35 36.97 -6.34 27.55
C GLU A 35 36.61 -6.23 29.04
N GLU A 36 35.45 -6.78 29.42
CA GLU A 36 34.93 -6.73 30.78
C GLU A 36 35.96 -7.35 31.76
N GLY A 37 36.54 -6.53 32.64
CA GLY A 37 37.55 -6.95 33.62
C GLY A 37 39.02 -6.79 33.20
N ALA A 38 39.31 -6.29 32.00
CA ALA A 38 40.65 -5.87 31.63
C ALA A 38 40.96 -4.45 32.17
N VAL A 39 42.21 -4.21 32.56
CA VAL A 39 42.70 -2.86 32.91
C VAL A 39 43.73 -2.42 31.89
N SER A 40 43.69 -1.16 31.49
CA SER A 40 44.54 -0.64 30.42
C SER A 40 44.95 0.80 30.66
N GLY A 41 46.01 1.24 29.99
CA GLY A 41 46.47 2.62 30.07
C GLY A 41 47.48 2.98 28.99
N LEU A 42 47.90 4.23 29.02
CA LEU A 42 48.97 4.73 28.17
C LEU A 42 50.31 4.65 28.90
N LEU A 43 51.37 4.48 28.12
CA LEU A 43 52.78 4.58 28.51
C LEU A 43 53.48 5.41 27.43
N GLY A 44 53.45 6.73 27.58
CA GLY A 44 53.82 7.65 26.50
C GLY A 44 52.96 7.45 25.25
N GLU A 45 53.62 7.16 24.12
CA GLU A 45 52.96 6.81 22.84
C GLU A 45 52.64 5.32 22.70
N LEU A 46 52.97 4.51 23.72
CA LEU A 46 52.59 3.10 23.80
C LEU A 46 51.30 2.93 24.59
N PHE A 47 50.67 1.78 24.39
CA PHE A 47 49.46 1.37 25.09
C PHE A 47 49.70 0.03 25.77
N TRP A 48 49.08 -0.18 26.93
CA TRP A 48 49.15 -1.45 27.64
C TRP A 48 47.76 -1.94 28.05
N VAL A 49 47.59 -3.26 28.05
CA VAL A 49 46.38 -3.95 28.52
C VAL A 49 46.80 -5.12 29.39
N LEU A 50 46.25 -5.22 30.60
CA LEU A 50 46.25 -6.43 31.41
C LEU A 50 44.87 -7.08 31.29
N ASP A 51 44.82 -8.23 30.63
CA ASP A 51 43.59 -8.98 30.48
C ASP A 51 43.22 -9.77 31.75
N LYS A 52 42.03 -10.38 31.74
CA LYS A 52 41.50 -11.18 32.86
C LYS A 52 42.32 -12.44 33.17
N ASP A 53 43.16 -12.90 32.24
CA ASP A 53 44.05 -14.04 32.41
C ASP A 53 45.44 -13.61 32.93
N TYR A 54 45.57 -12.34 33.32
CA TYR A 54 46.79 -11.70 33.77
C TYR A 54 47.92 -11.72 32.73
N THR A 55 47.55 -11.59 31.46
CA THR A 55 48.48 -11.32 30.35
C THR A 55 48.58 -9.81 30.15
N LEU A 56 49.77 -9.27 30.39
CA LEU A 56 50.09 -7.89 30.11
C LEU A 56 50.60 -7.75 28.67
N THR A 57 49.84 -7.08 27.81
CA THR A 57 50.22 -6.76 26.44
C THR A 57 50.63 -5.29 26.37
N VAL A 58 51.82 -5.02 25.80
CA VAL A 58 52.25 -3.67 25.43
C VAL A 58 52.29 -3.57 23.92
N SER A 59 51.59 -2.57 23.40
CA SER A 59 51.34 -2.31 21.99
C SER A 59 51.79 -0.90 21.61
N GLY A 60 52.10 -0.68 20.34
CA GLY A 60 52.46 0.64 19.82
C GLY A 60 53.77 0.62 19.04
N THR A 61 54.35 1.79 18.82
CA THR A 61 55.61 1.92 18.08
C THR A 61 56.56 2.86 18.80
N GLY A 62 57.81 2.44 18.95
CA GLY A 62 58.86 3.23 19.58
C GLY A 62 59.38 2.65 20.88
N GLU A 63 60.06 3.49 21.65
CA GLU A 63 60.73 3.12 22.90
C GLU A 63 59.74 3.17 24.07
N MET A 64 59.85 2.23 25.03
CA MET A 64 59.18 2.40 26.32
C MET A 64 59.81 3.59 27.06
N GLU A 65 58.97 4.40 27.72
CA GLU A 65 59.44 5.51 28.56
C GLU A 65 60.36 5.02 29.67
N ASP A 66 61.38 5.81 30.01
CA ASP A 66 62.36 5.47 31.05
C ASP A 66 61.73 5.50 32.44
N PHE A 67 61.93 4.44 33.24
CA PHE A 67 61.50 4.37 34.64
C PHE A 67 62.69 4.59 35.58
N ASP A 68 62.53 5.48 36.56
CA ASP A 68 63.53 5.73 37.60
C ASP A 68 63.47 4.67 38.71
N SER A 69 62.30 4.04 38.89
CA SER A 69 62.00 2.98 39.86
C SER A 69 60.96 1.98 39.32
N PHE A 70 60.92 0.76 39.87
CA PHE A 70 59.92 -0.25 39.52
C PHE A 70 58.47 0.20 39.77
N SER A 71 58.29 1.14 40.71
CA SER A 71 57.00 1.76 41.02
C SER A 71 56.44 2.62 39.89
N ASP A 72 57.25 3.00 38.92
CA ASP A 72 56.86 3.90 37.82
C ASP A 72 56.16 3.13 36.69
N ALA A 73 56.32 1.80 36.65
CA ALA A 73 55.61 0.95 35.71
C ALA A 73 54.09 1.03 35.99
N PRO A 74 53.24 1.33 34.99
CA PRO A 74 51.79 1.48 35.19
C PRO A 74 51.09 0.26 35.80
N TRP A 75 51.70 -0.91 35.67
CA TRP A 75 51.18 -2.19 36.16
C TRP A 75 51.77 -2.63 37.50
N ASN A 76 52.50 -1.76 38.22
CA ASN A 76 53.15 -2.10 39.51
C ASN A 76 52.17 -2.65 40.57
N GLU A 77 50.91 -2.18 40.60
CA GLU A 77 49.88 -2.71 41.50
C GLU A 77 49.53 -4.18 41.22
N TYR A 78 49.79 -4.68 40.01
CA TYR A 78 49.49 -6.03 39.55
C TYR A 78 50.72 -6.94 39.49
N GLN A 79 51.90 -6.48 39.94
CA GLN A 79 53.18 -7.18 39.80
C GLN A 79 53.18 -8.65 40.29
N THR A 80 52.38 -8.97 41.31
CA THR A 80 52.28 -10.33 41.86
C THR A 80 51.29 -11.24 41.10
N MET A 81 50.54 -10.68 40.15
CA MET A 81 49.49 -11.39 39.40
C MET A 81 49.87 -11.63 37.94
N ILE A 82 50.68 -10.75 37.34
CA ILE A 82 51.06 -10.83 35.92
C ILE A 82 51.76 -12.16 35.67
N SER A 83 51.10 -13.03 34.89
CA SER A 83 51.58 -14.37 34.59
C SER A 83 52.27 -14.43 33.23
N LYS A 84 51.90 -13.53 32.32
CA LYS A 84 52.43 -13.46 30.95
C LYS A 84 52.64 -12.01 30.53
N VAL A 85 53.65 -11.80 29.69
CA VAL A 85 53.91 -10.50 29.07
C VAL A 85 54.01 -10.67 27.55
N VAL A 86 53.39 -9.77 26.79
CA VAL A 86 53.46 -9.69 25.33
C VAL A 86 53.95 -8.30 24.93
N ILE A 87 55.14 -8.23 24.34
CA ILE A 87 55.70 -7.02 23.75
C ILE A 87 55.51 -7.11 22.24
N GLU A 88 54.56 -6.33 21.70
CA GLU A 88 54.14 -6.41 20.30
C GLU A 88 55.16 -5.81 19.31
N ASP A 89 54.92 -6.12 18.02
CA ASP A 89 55.68 -5.56 16.91
C ASP A 89 55.57 -4.03 16.87
N GLY A 90 56.71 -3.36 16.78
CA GLY A 90 56.82 -1.91 16.74
C GLY A 90 57.56 -1.32 17.95
N ILE A 91 57.57 -2.04 19.08
CA ILE A 91 58.30 -1.63 20.27
C ILE A 91 59.80 -1.89 20.08
N THR A 92 60.63 -0.88 20.34
CA THR A 92 62.07 -0.92 20.10
C THR A 92 62.91 -1.07 21.37
N SER A 93 62.37 -0.70 22.54
CA SER A 93 63.05 -0.86 23.83
C SER A 93 62.11 -1.31 24.95
N ILE A 94 62.65 -2.03 25.92
CA ILE A 94 62.02 -2.31 27.21
C ILE A 94 62.74 -1.49 28.29
N SER A 95 61.97 -0.71 29.06
CA SER A 95 62.50 0.23 30.05
C SER A 95 63.21 -0.45 31.22
N ALA A 96 64.10 0.28 31.90
CA ALA A 96 64.72 -0.17 33.15
C ALA A 96 63.62 -0.45 34.19
N TYR A 97 63.80 -1.45 35.06
CA TYR A 97 62.82 -1.83 36.09
C TYR A 97 61.40 -2.24 35.62
N ALA A 98 61.11 -2.30 34.32
CA ALA A 98 59.75 -2.44 33.77
C ALA A 98 58.94 -3.63 34.32
N PHE A 99 59.59 -4.76 34.61
CA PHE A 99 58.97 -5.95 35.19
C PHE A 99 59.70 -6.40 36.45
N LYS A 100 60.38 -5.48 37.14
CA LYS A 100 61.09 -5.81 38.38
C LYS A 100 60.10 -6.34 39.43
N ASP A 101 60.51 -7.40 40.13
CA ASP A 101 59.76 -8.09 41.18
C ASP A 101 58.40 -8.68 40.73
N CYS A 102 58.18 -8.81 39.42
CA CYS A 102 57.03 -9.52 38.85
C CYS A 102 57.22 -11.05 38.96
N SER A 103 57.14 -11.57 40.19
CA SER A 103 57.53 -12.94 40.55
C SER A 103 56.64 -14.04 39.96
N ALA A 104 55.48 -13.68 39.40
CA ALA A 104 54.50 -14.62 38.81
C ALA A 104 54.67 -14.83 37.30
N ILE A 105 55.52 -14.05 36.62
CA ILE A 105 55.70 -14.16 35.16
C ILE A 105 56.33 -15.52 34.84
N THR A 106 55.60 -16.38 34.13
CA THR A 106 56.10 -17.69 33.68
C THR A 106 56.63 -17.63 32.25
N SER A 107 56.07 -16.74 31.42
CA SER A 107 56.47 -16.62 30.02
C SER A 107 56.34 -15.21 29.46
N ILE A 108 57.25 -14.85 28.56
CA ILE A 108 57.27 -13.54 27.87
C ILE A 108 57.35 -13.74 26.36
N TRP A 109 56.55 -13.00 25.60
CA TRP A 109 56.73 -12.81 24.17
C TRP A 109 57.43 -11.47 23.89
N ILE A 110 58.56 -11.51 23.20
CA ILE A 110 59.34 -10.35 22.77
C ILE A 110 59.34 -10.28 21.25
N SER A 111 58.77 -9.23 20.67
CA SER A 111 58.85 -9.00 19.22
C SER A 111 60.29 -8.87 18.73
N LYS A 112 60.52 -9.24 17.46
CA LYS A 112 61.79 -9.03 16.75
C LYS A 112 62.23 -7.56 16.67
N THR A 113 61.32 -6.59 16.86
CA THR A 113 61.64 -5.17 16.79
C THR A 113 62.37 -4.64 18.03
N VAL A 114 62.34 -5.37 19.14
CA VAL A 114 63.02 -4.98 20.38
C VAL A 114 64.53 -5.12 20.20
N ILE A 115 65.26 -4.01 20.39
CA ILE A 115 66.72 -3.94 20.24
C ILE A 115 67.44 -3.60 21.56
N LYS A 116 66.73 -3.15 22.60
CA LYS A 116 67.29 -2.73 23.89
C LYS A 116 66.40 -3.17 25.05
N ILE A 117 67.01 -3.66 26.13
CA ILE A 117 66.36 -4.00 27.41
C ILE A 117 67.16 -3.33 28.53
N GLY A 118 66.48 -2.55 29.36
CA GLY A 118 67.09 -1.74 30.43
C GLY A 118 67.72 -2.54 31.57
N ASP A 119 68.37 -1.81 32.49
CA ASP A 119 68.90 -2.39 33.73
C ASP A 119 67.75 -2.85 34.64
N TYR A 120 67.92 -4.00 35.29
CA TYR A 120 66.95 -4.58 36.24
C TYR A 120 65.54 -4.83 35.68
N SER A 121 65.32 -4.79 34.36
CA SER A 121 63.99 -4.93 33.75
C SER A 121 63.27 -6.22 34.17
N PHE A 122 63.99 -7.30 34.42
CA PHE A 122 63.46 -8.60 34.86
C PHE A 122 64.09 -9.08 36.16
N ASP A 123 64.67 -8.18 36.96
CA ASP A 123 65.16 -8.51 38.31
C ASP A 123 64.00 -9.00 39.19
N GLY A 124 64.18 -10.07 39.96
CA GLY A 124 63.11 -10.63 40.79
C GLY A 124 62.01 -11.44 40.06
N CYS A 125 62.06 -11.60 38.74
CA CYS A 125 61.14 -12.48 37.98
C CYS A 125 61.44 -13.98 38.19
N THR A 126 61.28 -14.48 39.42
CA THR A 126 61.76 -15.81 39.82
C THR A 126 61.06 -16.99 39.14
N ALA A 127 59.85 -16.81 38.60
CA ALA A 127 59.09 -17.86 37.91
C ALA A 127 59.30 -17.91 36.39
N LEU A 128 60.16 -17.04 35.84
CA LEU A 128 60.32 -16.93 34.39
C LEU A 128 61.06 -18.15 33.81
N GLU A 129 60.33 -19.02 33.11
CA GLU A 129 60.86 -20.24 32.51
C GLU A 129 61.04 -20.12 30.98
N HIS A 130 60.19 -19.33 30.32
CA HIS A 130 60.11 -19.31 28.86
C HIS A 130 60.11 -17.90 28.27
N VAL A 131 61.01 -17.65 27.33
CA VAL A 131 61.01 -16.44 26.50
C VAL A 131 60.75 -16.85 25.06
N TYR A 132 59.70 -16.31 24.45
CA TYR A 132 59.39 -16.49 23.05
C TYR A 132 59.82 -15.25 22.29
N TYR A 133 60.76 -15.41 21.37
CA TYR A 133 61.28 -14.31 20.57
C TYR A 133 60.79 -14.39 19.13
N GLY A 134 60.18 -13.30 18.64
CA GLY A 134 59.63 -13.19 17.29
C GLY A 134 60.69 -13.13 16.18
N GLY A 135 61.97 -13.06 16.53
CA GLY A 135 63.10 -13.05 15.60
C GLY A 135 63.91 -14.34 15.61
N SER A 136 65.01 -14.33 14.86
CA SER A 136 65.97 -15.43 14.80
C SER A 136 66.97 -15.40 15.96
N LEU A 137 67.63 -16.53 16.22
CA LEU A 137 68.74 -16.64 17.18
C LEU A 137 69.82 -15.56 16.96
N LYS A 138 70.09 -15.21 15.70
CA LYS A 138 71.08 -14.18 15.34
C LYS A 138 70.65 -12.78 15.73
N GLU A 139 69.36 -12.48 15.69
CA GLU A 139 68.81 -11.18 16.07
C GLU A 139 68.73 -11.02 17.58
N TRP A 140 68.41 -12.10 18.30
CA TRP A 140 68.43 -12.13 19.76
C TRP A 140 69.78 -11.71 20.34
N TYR A 141 70.89 -12.24 19.80
CA TYR A 141 72.24 -11.88 20.24
C TYR A 141 72.64 -10.42 19.95
N LYS A 142 71.84 -9.66 19.19
CA LYS A 142 72.07 -8.23 18.96
C LYS A 142 71.35 -7.34 19.97
N ILE A 143 70.43 -7.87 20.76
CA ILE A 143 69.69 -7.11 21.76
C ILE A 143 70.67 -6.66 22.85
N SER A 144 70.73 -5.36 23.13
CA SER A 144 71.49 -4.83 24.26
C SER A 144 70.69 -5.05 25.54
N VAL A 145 71.10 -6.03 26.35
CA VAL A 145 70.46 -6.35 27.64
C VAL A 145 71.27 -5.76 28.80
N GLY A 146 70.64 -4.90 29.60
CA GLY A 146 71.22 -4.27 30.78
C GLY A 146 71.63 -5.25 31.89
N THR A 147 72.25 -4.70 32.93
CA THR A 147 72.69 -5.42 34.12
C THR A 147 71.52 -5.96 34.94
N ASN A 148 71.76 -7.01 35.74
CA ASN A 148 70.77 -7.63 36.64
C ASN A 148 69.48 -8.11 35.96
N ASN A 149 69.62 -8.75 34.80
CA ASN A 149 68.53 -9.44 34.08
C ASN A 149 68.73 -10.96 34.07
N GLU A 150 69.27 -11.53 35.14
CA GLU A 150 69.57 -12.97 35.22
C GLU A 150 68.34 -13.86 34.96
N PRO A 151 67.11 -13.53 35.43
CA PRO A 151 65.94 -14.32 35.09
C PRO A 151 65.67 -14.41 33.58
N LEU A 152 65.80 -13.30 32.85
CA LEU A 152 65.66 -13.29 31.39
C LEU A 152 66.78 -14.12 30.72
N ARG A 153 68.01 -14.03 31.23
CA ARG A 153 69.17 -14.74 30.67
C ARG A 153 69.13 -16.25 30.92
N ASN A 154 68.53 -16.68 32.03
CA ASN A 154 68.45 -18.08 32.43
C ASN A 154 67.21 -18.80 31.89
N ALA A 155 66.22 -18.06 31.38
CA ALA A 155 65.03 -18.64 30.78
C ALA A 155 65.33 -19.41 29.49
N THR A 156 64.51 -20.41 29.18
CA THR A 156 64.58 -21.12 27.89
C THR A 156 64.03 -20.22 26.79
N ILE A 157 64.87 -19.89 25.81
CA ILE A 157 64.49 -19.03 24.69
C ILE A 157 64.01 -19.88 23.51
N HIS A 158 62.78 -19.63 23.08
CA HIS A 158 62.12 -20.22 21.92
C HIS A 158 62.10 -19.20 20.79
N PHE A 159 62.61 -19.58 19.62
CA PHE A 159 62.57 -18.75 18.41
C PHE A 159 61.36 -19.11 17.57
N ALA A 160 60.72 -18.11 16.94
CA ALA A 160 59.48 -18.30 16.18
C ALA A 160 59.54 -19.50 15.21
N HIS A 161 58.56 -20.40 15.32
CA HIS A 161 58.28 -21.46 14.36
C HIS A 161 57.23 -21.00 13.33
N THR A 162 57.08 -21.73 12.23
CA THR A 162 56.05 -21.51 11.20
C THR A 162 54.62 -21.64 11.75
N HIS A 163 53.85 -20.53 11.83
CA HIS A 163 52.48 -20.55 12.34
C HIS A 163 51.55 -21.55 11.62
N ASN A 164 50.83 -22.35 12.41
CA ASN A 164 49.72 -23.20 11.95
C ASN A 164 48.38 -22.56 12.33
N TRP A 165 47.64 -22.03 11.36
CA TRP A 165 46.41 -21.25 11.59
C TRP A 165 45.14 -22.08 11.48
N SER A 166 44.10 -21.70 12.21
CA SER A 166 42.74 -22.20 12.01
C SER A 166 42.14 -21.68 10.69
N GLU A 167 41.03 -22.30 10.26
CA GLU A 167 40.14 -21.71 9.26
C GLU A 167 39.65 -20.33 9.70
N TRP A 168 39.41 -19.46 8.73
CA TRP A 168 38.77 -18.16 8.95
C TRP A 168 37.31 -18.34 9.38
N LYS A 169 36.88 -17.58 10.37
CA LYS A 169 35.47 -17.50 10.79
C LYS A 169 35.04 -16.04 10.86
N PHE A 170 33.78 -15.77 10.56
CA PHE A 170 33.21 -14.44 10.77
C PHE A 170 33.04 -14.18 12.25
N GLU A 171 33.62 -13.08 12.71
CA GLU A 171 33.29 -12.47 14.00
C GLU A 171 32.04 -11.60 13.84
N THR A 172 32.04 -10.78 12.78
CA THR A 172 30.85 -10.08 12.28
C THR A 172 30.68 -10.42 10.80
N ALA A 173 29.50 -10.91 10.42
CA ALA A 173 29.23 -11.26 9.04
C ALA A 173 29.00 -9.99 8.20
N PRO A 174 29.51 -9.91 6.96
CA PRO A 174 29.21 -8.79 6.06
C PRO A 174 27.72 -8.75 5.70
N THR A 175 27.18 -7.54 5.53
CA THR A 175 25.81 -7.31 5.05
C THR A 175 25.82 -6.81 3.60
N CYS A 176 24.66 -6.43 3.06
CA CYS A 176 24.58 -5.77 1.75
C CYS A 176 25.34 -4.42 1.73
N GLU A 177 25.44 -3.74 2.87
CA GLU A 177 25.89 -2.35 2.95
C GLU A 177 27.18 -2.17 3.76
N GLU A 178 27.42 -3.06 4.72
CA GLU A 178 28.53 -2.97 5.68
C GLU A 178 29.48 -4.16 5.54
N ASP A 179 30.77 -3.86 5.60
CA ASP A 179 31.82 -4.88 5.66
C ASP A 179 31.74 -5.61 7.01
N GLY A 180 32.03 -6.91 7.00
CA GLY A 180 32.21 -7.73 8.20
C GLY A 180 33.68 -7.89 8.59
N LEU A 181 33.92 -8.68 9.62
CA LEU A 181 35.25 -9.02 10.13
C LEU A 181 35.41 -10.54 10.23
N SER A 182 36.48 -11.06 9.64
CA SER A 182 36.87 -12.47 9.79
C SER A 182 38.12 -12.59 10.67
N ILE A 183 38.17 -13.61 11.53
CA ILE A 183 39.29 -13.90 12.45
C ILE A 183 39.76 -15.35 12.28
N ARG A 184 41.07 -15.59 12.43
CA ARG A 184 41.66 -16.93 12.60
C ARG A 184 42.68 -16.94 13.75
N THR A 185 42.88 -18.11 14.37
CA THR A 185 43.75 -18.27 15.55
C THR A 185 44.86 -19.27 15.27
N CYS A 186 46.08 -18.99 15.72
CA CYS A 186 47.18 -19.94 15.64
C CYS A 186 46.94 -21.07 16.64
N LEU A 187 46.91 -22.30 16.14
CA LEU A 187 46.61 -23.49 16.95
C LEU A 187 47.73 -23.86 17.93
N ALA A 188 48.93 -23.30 17.75
CA ALA A 188 50.09 -23.59 18.59
C ALA A 188 50.31 -22.55 19.70
N CYS A 189 50.16 -21.26 19.40
CA CYS A 189 50.46 -20.18 20.35
C CYS A 189 49.24 -19.33 20.77
N GLY A 190 48.07 -19.52 20.15
CA GLY A 190 46.85 -18.77 20.49
C GLY A 190 46.77 -17.34 19.91
N PHE A 191 47.80 -16.88 19.19
CA PHE A 191 47.76 -15.58 18.51
C PHE A 191 46.60 -15.50 17.51
N LYS A 192 45.96 -14.33 17.35
CA LYS A 192 44.84 -14.11 16.44
C LYS A 192 45.18 -13.15 15.32
N GLU A 193 44.71 -13.44 14.12
CA GLU A 193 44.82 -12.56 12.95
C GLU A 193 43.42 -12.24 12.42
N SER A 194 43.20 -11.00 11.96
CA SER A 194 41.92 -10.52 11.44
C SER A 194 42.03 -9.94 10.03
N GLN A 195 40.95 -10.04 9.25
CA GLN A 195 40.83 -9.38 7.95
C GLN A 195 39.40 -8.87 7.69
N THR A 196 39.28 -7.82 6.88
CA THR A 196 37.98 -7.31 6.41
C THR A 196 37.28 -8.33 5.50
N ALA A 197 35.99 -8.56 5.76
CA ALA A 197 35.10 -9.28 4.87
C ALA A 197 34.23 -8.29 4.10
N SER A 198 34.46 -8.12 2.81
CA SER A 198 33.75 -7.10 2.02
C SER A 198 32.24 -7.35 1.98
N LYS A 199 31.47 -6.27 2.06
CA LYS A 199 30.02 -6.25 1.88
C LYS A 199 29.59 -6.94 0.59
N THR A 200 28.43 -7.58 0.62
CA THR A 200 27.97 -8.41 -0.50
C THR A 200 27.34 -7.59 -1.62
N GLY A 201 26.93 -6.35 -1.35
CA GLY A 201 26.12 -5.53 -2.25
C GLY A 201 24.69 -6.06 -2.42
N HIS A 202 23.85 -5.28 -3.11
CA HIS A 202 22.48 -5.69 -3.43
C HIS A 202 22.44 -6.68 -4.59
N THR A 203 21.63 -7.74 -4.40
CA THR A 203 21.32 -8.72 -5.44
C THR A 203 19.87 -8.57 -5.86
N LYS A 204 19.61 -8.49 -7.18
CA LYS A 204 18.25 -8.33 -7.71
C LYS A 204 17.37 -9.52 -7.32
N GLY A 205 16.33 -9.26 -6.54
CA GLY A 205 15.31 -10.23 -6.14
C GLY A 205 14.08 -10.18 -7.03
N LYS A 206 12.89 -10.19 -6.43
CA LYS A 206 11.61 -10.25 -7.14
C LYS A 206 11.01 -8.87 -7.32
N TRP A 207 10.21 -8.72 -8.39
CA TRP A 207 9.28 -7.61 -8.52
C TRP A 207 8.06 -7.87 -7.64
N ILE A 208 7.70 -6.88 -6.82
CA ILE A 208 6.53 -6.86 -5.95
C ILE A 208 5.59 -5.77 -6.48
N ILE A 209 4.31 -6.09 -6.66
CA ILE A 209 3.30 -5.07 -6.97
C ILE A 209 2.98 -4.36 -5.66
N VAL A 210 3.30 -3.08 -5.58
CA VAL A 210 3.09 -2.25 -4.38
C VAL A 210 1.88 -1.34 -4.51
N GLU A 211 1.45 -1.07 -5.75
CA GLU A 211 0.17 -0.46 -6.04
C GLU A 211 -0.46 -1.14 -7.26
N ASP A 212 -1.66 -1.71 -7.09
CA ASP A 212 -2.38 -2.33 -8.20
C ASP A 212 -2.79 -1.28 -9.24
N VAL A 213 -2.78 -1.67 -10.51
CA VAL A 213 -3.37 -0.85 -11.57
C VAL A 213 -4.86 -0.65 -11.28
N THR A 214 -5.32 0.60 -11.25
CA THR A 214 -6.73 0.92 -11.14
C THR A 214 -7.24 1.50 -12.46
N PRO A 215 -8.56 1.62 -12.66
CA PRO A 215 -9.09 2.11 -13.93
C PRO A 215 -8.69 3.56 -14.26
N ASN A 216 -8.28 4.33 -13.26
CA ASN A 216 -7.96 5.76 -13.36
C ASN A 216 -6.52 6.08 -12.96
N LYS A 217 -5.72 5.07 -12.60
CA LYS A 217 -4.37 5.25 -12.08
C LYS A 217 -3.52 4.05 -12.47
N GLU A 218 -2.37 4.33 -13.08
CA GLU A 218 -1.34 3.33 -13.35
C GLU A 218 -0.90 2.66 -12.04
N GLY A 219 -0.48 1.39 -12.14
CA GLY A 219 0.04 0.65 -10.99
C GLY A 219 1.52 0.93 -10.76
N LEU A 220 2.06 0.44 -9.65
CA LEU A 220 3.48 0.48 -9.31
C LEU A 220 3.98 -0.90 -8.91
N LYS A 221 5.20 -1.21 -9.34
CA LYS A 221 5.96 -2.36 -8.85
C LYS A 221 7.36 -1.96 -8.44
N GLU A 222 7.89 -2.66 -7.46
CA GLU A 222 9.21 -2.45 -6.88
C GLU A 222 10.06 -3.71 -7.02
N LEU A 223 11.34 -3.57 -7.33
CA LEU A 223 12.32 -4.66 -7.37
C LEU A 223 13.08 -4.66 -6.05
N HIS A 224 12.93 -5.71 -5.26
CA HIS A 224 13.56 -5.78 -3.94
C HIS A 224 14.87 -6.57 -3.97
N CYS A 225 15.80 -6.25 -3.07
CA CYS A 225 17.01 -7.02 -2.83
C CYS A 225 16.67 -8.40 -2.29
N SER A 226 17.22 -9.47 -2.85
CA SER A 226 16.94 -10.84 -2.40
C SER A 226 17.51 -11.19 -1.01
N VAL A 227 18.32 -10.31 -0.43
CA VAL A 227 19.04 -10.54 0.84
C VAL A 227 18.53 -9.64 1.95
N CYS A 228 18.38 -8.33 1.70
CA CYS A 228 17.96 -7.33 2.70
C CYS A 228 16.58 -6.70 2.43
N ASP A 229 15.89 -7.10 1.36
CA ASP A 229 14.56 -6.60 0.96
C ASP A 229 14.47 -5.10 0.60
N GLU A 230 15.60 -4.41 0.49
CA GLU A 230 15.64 -3.00 0.06
C GLU A 230 15.14 -2.80 -1.38
N VAL A 231 14.43 -1.70 -1.63
CA VAL A 231 13.91 -1.35 -2.95
C VAL A 231 15.03 -0.84 -3.85
N LEU A 232 15.34 -1.61 -4.90
CA LEU A 232 16.39 -1.32 -5.88
C LEU A 232 15.89 -0.51 -7.07
N GLU A 233 14.63 -0.70 -7.46
CA GLU A 233 14.02 -0.02 -8.62
C GLU A 233 12.50 0.04 -8.46
N THR A 234 11.88 1.16 -8.83
CA THR A 234 10.42 1.33 -8.90
C THR A 234 10.01 1.57 -10.36
N LYS A 235 8.98 0.87 -10.83
CA LYS A 235 8.44 1.00 -12.20
C LYS A 235 6.93 1.14 -12.20
N VAL A 236 6.45 1.99 -13.12
CA VAL A 236 5.03 2.16 -13.43
C VAL A 236 4.52 0.98 -14.26
N ILE A 237 3.30 0.54 -13.97
CA ILE A 237 2.55 -0.46 -14.73
C ILE A 237 1.45 0.30 -15.50
N PRO A 238 1.61 0.50 -16.83
CA PRO A 238 0.67 1.32 -17.60
C PRO A 238 -0.67 0.60 -17.81
N ILE A 239 -1.75 1.38 -17.91
CA ILE A 239 -3.01 0.91 -18.47
C ILE A 239 -2.84 0.89 -19.99
N THR A 240 -3.08 -0.25 -20.63
CA THR A 240 -2.81 -0.41 -22.07
C THR A 240 -4.13 -0.52 -22.87
N PRO A 241 -4.38 0.35 -23.86
CA PRO A 241 -5.53 0.19 -24.75
C PRO A 241 -5.46 -1.13 -25.53
N SER A 242 -6.59 -1.81 -25.66
CA SER A 242 -6.76 -3.00 -26.49
C SER A 242 -7.87 -2.78 -27.52
N GLU A 243 -7.58 -3.06 -28.79
CA GLU A 243 -8.57 -3.02 -29.87
C GLU A 243 -9.56 -4.18 -29.83
N GLU A 244 -9.24 -5.25 -29.08
CA GLU A 244 -10.07 -6.44 -28.92
C GLU A 244 -11.21 -6.21 -27.91
N LEU A 245 -10.93 -5.45 -26.85
CA LEU A 245 -11.90 -5.13 -25.81
C LEU A 245 -12.90 -4.11 -26.34
N LYS A 246 -14.16 -4.51 -26.48
CA LYS A 246 -15.26 -3.64 -26.90
C LYS A 246 -16.61 -4.16 -26.44
N PHE A 247 -17.56 -3.25 -26.26
CA PHE A 247 -18.96 -3.60 -26.12
C PHE A 247 -19.52 -4.05 -27.48
N THR A 248 -20.32 -5.11 -27.47
CA THR A 248 -20.90 -5.70 -28.69
C THR A 248 -22.36 -5.31 -28.88
N SER A 249 -23.05 -4.94 -27.81
CA SER A 249 -24.44 -4.48 -27.87
C SER A 249 -24.85 -3.79 -26.56
N THR A 250 -25.96 -3.06 -26.61
CA THR A 250 -26.63 -2.47 -25.43
C THR A 250 -28.12 -2.82 -25.43
N SER A 251 -28.74 -2.76 -24.26
CA SER A 251 -30.21 -2.78 -24.13
C SER A 251 -30.67 -1.95 -22.95
N LEU A 252 -31.93 -1.53 -22.94
CA LEU A 252 -32.53 -0.80 -21.83
C LEU A 252 -33.49 -1.70 -21.08
N THR A 253 -33.39 -1.74 -19.75
CA THR A 253 -34.42 -2.35 -18.90
C THR A 253 -35.49 -1.28 -18.64
N LEU A 254 -36.74 -1.59 -19.01
CA LEU A 254 -37.87 -0.66 -18.95
C LEU A 254 -38.95 -1.06 -17.93
N GLN A 255 -38.87 -2.30 -17.41
CA GLN A 255 -39.88 -2.86 -16.50
C GLN A 255 -39.63 -2.50 -15.02
N ASP A 256 -38.40 -2.09 -14.68
CA ASP A 256 -37.95 -1.72 -13.34
C ASP A 256 -37.31 -0.31 -13.36
N ASP A 257 -36.37 -0.04 -12.46
CA ASP A 257 -35.48 1.11 -12.57
C ASP A 257 -34.86 1.19 -13.98
N LEU A 258 -34.67 2.42 -14.47
CA LEU A 258 -34.07 2.67 -15.77
C LEU A 258 -32.60 2.23 -15.76
N VAL A 259 -32.30 1.11 -16.42
CA VAL A 259 -30.96 0.51 -16.46
C VAL A 259 -30.48 0.35 -17.89
N ILE A 260 -29.31 0.91 -18.21
CA ILE A 260 -28.61 0.60 -19.45
C ILE A 260 -27.75 -0.65 -19.21
N ASN A 261 -27.99 -1.68 -20.00
CA ASN A 261 -27.26 -2.94 -19.97
C ASN A 261 -26.18 -2.88 -21.06
N TYR A 262 -24.91 -2.89 -20.67
CA TYR A 262 -23.77 -2.93 -21.59
C TYR A 262 -23.28 -4.37 -21.73
N LYS A 263 -23.24 -4.88 -22.96
CA LYS A 263 -22.99 -6.30 -23.24
C LYS A 263 -21.68 -6.49 -23.97
N VAL A 264 -20.91 -7.50 -23.55
CA VAL A 264 -19.64 -7.92 -24.14
C VAL A 264 -19.73 -9.40 -24.44
N ASP A 265 -19.40 -9.81 -25.67
CA ASP A 265 -19.37 -11.23 -26.02
C ASP A 265 -18.26 -11.94 -25.25
N LYS A 266 -18.57 -13.10 -24.66
CA LYS A 266 -17.62 -13.84 -23.82
C LYS A 266 -16.35 -14.22 -24.56
N SER A 267 -16.45 -14.53 -25.86
CA SER A 267 -15.29 -14.89 -26.69
C SER A 267 -14.24 -13.78 -26.77
N LEU A 268 -14.64 -12.50 -26.69
CA LEU A 268 -13.68 -11.38 -26.69
C LEU A 268 -12.83 -11.33 -25.41
N ILE A 269 -13.31 -11.96 -24.33
CA ILE A 269 -12.62 -12.02 -23.04
C ILE A 269 -11.96 -13.38 -22.87
N ASP A 270 -12.77 -14.45 -22.85
CA ASP A 270 -12.38 -15.78 -22.42
C ASP A 270 -11.44 -16.44 -23.46
N ASP A 271 -11.81 -16.40 -24.75
CA ASP A 271 -11.03 -17.07 -25.81
C ASP A 271 -9.69 -16.34 -26.07
N ASN A 272 -9.65 -15.04 -25.80
CA ASN A 272 -8.44 -14.20 -25.87
C ASN A 272 -7.61 -14.23 -24.57
N GLY A 273 -8.03 -15.01 -23.57
CA GLY A 273 -7.26 -15.21 -22.32
C GLY A 273 -7.34 -14.07 -21.31
N TYR A 274 -8.16 -13.05 -21.55
CA TYR A 274 -8.43 -12.01 -20.56
C TYR A 274 -9.23 -12.57 -19.38
N LYS A 275 -9.07 -11.94 -18.21
CA LYS A 275 -9.73 -12.33 -16.96
C LYS A 275 -10.30 -11.10 -16.27
N THR A 276 -11.22 -11.35 -15.33
CA THR A 276 -11.79 -10.34 -14.42
C THR A 276 -12.33 -9.11 -15.15
N PRO A 277 -13.26 -9.24 -16.12
CA PRO A 277 -13.78 -8.08 -16.83
C PRO A 277 -14.60 -7.20 -15.88
N TYR A 278 -14.42 -5.88 -16.00
CA TYR A 278 -15.21 -4.89 -15.27
C TYR A 278 -15.40 -3.63 -16.11
N VAL A 279 -16.37 -2.80 -15.76
CA VAL A 279 -16.66 -1.56 -16.49
C VAL A 279 -16.52 -0.36 -15.57
N VAL A 280 -15.98 0.73 -16.11
CA VAL A 280 -16.06 2.05 -15.48
C VAL A 280 -16.98 2.92 -16.29
N PHE A 281 -18.05 3.36 -15.65
CA PHE A 281 -18.98 4.32 -16.19
C PHE A 281 -18.62 5.73 -15.72
N ASN A 282 -18.76 6.71 -16.59
CA ASN A 282 -18.65 8.12 -16.26
C ASN A 282 -19.88 8.85 -16.79
N LEU A 283 -20.63 9.45 -15.87
CA LEU A 283 -21.77 10.30 -16.17
C LEU A 283 -21.54 11.66 -15.50
N ASN A 284 -21.44 12.73 -16.30
CA ASN A 284 -21.20 14.10 -15.83
C ASN A 284 -20.00 14.24 -14.85
N GLY A 285 -18.92 13.46 -15.07
CA GLY A 285 -17.72 13.46 -14.23
C GLY A 285 -17.76 12.52 -13.02
N VAL A 286 -18.93 11.93 -12.72
CA VAL A 286 -19.07 10.94 -11.64
C VAL A 286 -18.70 9.56 -12.17
N LYS A 287 -17.60 9.00 -11.67
CA LYS A 287 -17.11 7.67 -12.06
C LYS A 287 -17.68 6.57 -11.16
N THR A 288 -18.24 5.53 -11.78
CA THR A 288 -18.79 4.35 -11.10
C THR A 288 -18.09 3.10 -11.61
N VAL A 289 -17.49 2.32 -10.71
CA VAL A 289 -16.80 1.06 -11.05
C VAL A 289 -17.75 -0.12 -10.81
N VAL A 290 -18.05 -0.87 -11.86
CA VAL A 290 -18.94 -2.03 -11.82
C VAL A 290 -18.15 -3.29 -12.12
N LYS A 291 -17.83 -4.04 -11.06
CA LYS A 291 -17.14 -5.34 -11.13
C LYS A 291 -18.09 -6.53 -11.21
N LYS A 292 -19.36 -6.34 -10.85
CA LYS A 292 -20.39 -7.37 -10.91
C LYS A 292 -21.03 -7.36 -12.30
N TYR A 293 -21.26 -8.54 -12.85
CA TYR A 293 -21.94 -8.72 -14.13
C TYR A 293 -22.85 -9.94 -14.07
N LYS A 294 -23.86 -9.94 -14.94
CA LYS A 294 -24.68 -11.12 -15.25
C LYS A 294 -24.09 -11.83 -16.46
N VAL A 295 -24.28 -13.14 -16.54
CA VAL A 295 -24.04 -13.89 -17.78
C VAL A 295 -25.39 -14.23 -18.37
N VAL A 296 -25.69 -13.66 -19.54
CA VAL A 296 -26.93 -13.93 -20.27
C VAL A 296 -26.54 -14.42 -21.65
N GLU A 297 -26.99 -15.63 -21.99
CA GLU A 297 -26.53 -16.37 -23.17
C GLU A 297 -24.99 -16.45 -23.20
N ASN A 298 -24.34 -15.94 -24.25
CA ASN A 298 -22.89 -15.92 -24.39
C ASN A 298 -22.29 -14.51 -24.16
N LYS A 299 -22.90 -13.69 -23.30
CA LYS A 299 -22.46 -12.32 -23.04
C LYS A 299 -22.30 -12.02 -21.55
N TYR A 300 -21.27 -11.24 -21.23
CA TYR A 300 -21.16 -10.52 -19.97
C TYR A 300 -22.00 -9.25 -20.04
N VAL A 301 -22.88 -9.05 -19.05
CA VAL A 301 -23.81 -7.91 -19.00
C VAL A 301 -23.53 -7.08 -17.75
N PHE A 302 -23.15 -5.82 -17.99
CA PHE A 302 -22.86 -4.82 -16.96
C PHE A 302 -23.99 -3.80 -16.90
N ASP A 303 -24.59 -3.65 -15.73
CA ASP A 303 -25.73 -2.76 -15.51
C ASP A 303 -25.22 -1.39 -15.06
N PHE A 304 -25.61 -0.34 -15.79
CA PHE A 304 -25.51 1.03 -15.31
C PHE A 304 -26.88 1.50 -14.82
N THR A 305 -26.98 1.71 -13.52
CA THR A 305 -28.20 2.06 -12.80
C THR A 305 -28.21 3.54 -12.39
N ASN A 306 -29.32 4.00 -11.80
CA ASN A 306 -29.50 5.37 -11.26
C ASN A 306 -29.50 6.49 -12.29
N ILE A 307 -29.90 6.22 -13.53
CA ILE A 307 -30.19 7.31 -14.48
C ILE A 307 -31.52 7.92 -14.07
N ILE A 308 -31.48 9.20 -13.69
CA ILE A 308 -32.67 9.96 -13.32
C ILE A 308 -33.25 10.65 -14.57
N PRO A 309 -34.56 10.99 -14.59
CA PRO A 309 -35.23 11.39 -15.83
C PRO A 309 -34.60 12.56 -16.59
N HIS A 310 -34.18 13.62 -15.89
CA HIS A 310 -33.53 14.75 -16.54
C HIS A 310 -32.12 14.46 -17.09
N GLN A 311 -31.53 13.31 -16.79
CA GLN A 311 -30.24 12.85 -17.32
C GLN A 311 -30.37 11.88 -18.50
N MET A 312 -31.58 11.58 -18.98
CA MET A 312 -31.78 10.58 -20.05
C MET A 312 -31.04 10.91 -21.35
N ASN A 313 -30.78 12.19 -21.61
CA ASN A 313 -30.01 12.64 -22.78
C ASN A 313 -28.52 12.83 -22.51
N ASP A 314 -28.06 12.60 -21.28
CA ASP A 314 -26.64 12.72 -20.96
C ASP A 314 -25.88 11.50 -21.45
N THR A 315 -24.71 11.75 -22.02
CA THR A 315 -23.80 10.70 -22.44
C THR A 315 -23.20 10.00 -21.23
N VAL A 316 -23.44 8.69 -21.15
CA VAL A 316 -22.71 7.77 -20.29
C VAL A 316 -21.51 7.25 -21.08
N TYR A 317 -20.32 7.54 -20.59
CA TYR A 317 -19.08 7.01 -21.12
C TYR A 317 -18.75 5.71 -20.40
N ALA A 318 -18.80 4.59 -21.11
CA ALA A 318 -18.48 3.27 -20.57
C ALA A 318 -17.12 2.79 -21.10
N THR A 319 -16.21 2.44 -20.21
CA THR A 319 -14.90 1.86 -20.57
C THR A 319 -14.79 0.46 -19.98
N LEU A 320 -14.60 -0.54 -20.83
CA LEU A 320 -14.39 -1.94 -20.45
C LEU A 320 -12.92 -2.16 -20.08
N TYR A 321 -12.68 -2.91 -19.02
CA TYR A 321 -11.35 -3.31 -18.59
C TYR A 321 -11.29 -4.81 -18.37
N ALA A 322 -10.13 -5.40 -18.61
CA ALA A 322 -9.85 -6.80 -18.29
C ALA A 322 -8.34 -7.01 -18.08
N THR A 323 -7.96 -8.11 -17.44
CA THR A 323 -6.56 -8.44 -17.11
C THR A 323 -6.05 -9.56 -18.00
N TYR A 324 -4.88 -9.38 -18.62
CA TYR A 324 -4.18 -10.42 -19.37
C TYR A 324 -2.72 -10.51 -18.90
N ASN A 325 -2.28 -11.71 -18.51
CA ASN A 325 -0.93 -11.96 -17.97
C ASN A 325 -0.47 -10.97 -16.87
N GLY A 326 -1.39 -10.55 -16.00
CA GLY A 326 -1.13 -9.62 -14.90
C GLY A 326 -1.07 -8.14 -15.30
N VAL A 327 -1.35 -7.81 -16.57
CA VAL A 327 -1.45 -6.43 -17.08
C VAL A 327 -2.92 -6.09 -17.33
N VAL A 328 -3.34 -4.89 -16.92
CA VAL A 328 -4.70 -4.40 -17.14
C VAL A 328 -4.79 -3.67 -18.47
N TYR A 329 -5.77 -4.09 -19.27
CA TYR A 329 -6.11 -3.49 -20.56
C TYR A 329 -7.47 -2.82 -20.51
N ASN A 330 -7.68 -1.83 -21.37
CA ASN A 330 -8.97 -1.15 -21.49
C ASN A 330 -9.42 -0.97 -22.96
N SER A 331 -10.73 -0.87 -23.16
CA SER A 331 -11.33 -0.46 -24.42
C SER A 331 -11.22 1.06 -24.63
N ASN A 332 -11.54 1.51 -25.84
CA ASN A 332 -12.00 2.89 -26.04
C ASN A 332 -13.29 3.13 -25.25
N ALA A 333 -13.53 4.39 -24.86
CA ALA A 333 -14.80 4.76 -24.23
C ALA A 333 -15.94 4.59 -25.24
N PHE A 334 -16.99 3.88 -24.83
CA PHE A 334 -18.22 3.72 -25.58
C PHE A 334 -19.25 4.72 -25.05
N GLU A 335 -19.73 5.58 -25.94
CA GLU A 335 -20.68 6.64 -25.63
C GLU A 335 -22.10 6.17 -25.86
N TYR A 336 -22.94 6.27 -24.84
CA TYR A 336 -24.34 5.88 -24.95
C TYR A 336 -25.21 6.63 -23.97
N SER A 337 -26.46 6.91 -24.34
CA SER A 337 -27.47 7.49 -23.46
C SER A 337 -28.78 6.72 -23.58
N VAL A 338 -29.73 7.01 -22.68
CA VAL A 338 -31.09 6.48 -22.79
C VAL A 338 -31.76 6.99 -24.06
N SER A 339 -31.60 8.29 -24.38
CA SER A 339 -32.15 8.86 -25.61
C SER A 339 -31.59 8.21 -26.87
N THR A 340 -30.28 7.95 -26.92
CA THR A 340 -29.64 7.24 -28.03
C THR A 340 -30.23 5.83 -28.20
N TYR A 341 -30.50 5.11 -27.11
CA TYR A 341 -31.21 3.84 -27.20
C TYR A 341 -32.60 3.99 -27.81
N CYS A 342 -33.41 4.91 -27.28
CA CYS A 342 -34.77 5.13 -27.74
C CYS A 342 -34.80 5.48 -29.24
N TYR A 343 -33.98 6.42 -29.70
CA TYR A 343 -33.94 6.81 -31.11
C TYR A 343 -33.56 5.64 -32.03
N ASN A 344 -32.51 4.88 -31.67
CA ASN A 344 -32.09 3.72 -32.45
C ASN A 344 -33.18 2.64 -32.53
N MET A 345 -33.95 2.45 -31.45
CA MET A 345 -35.06 1.48 -31.45
C MET A 345 -36.26 1.99 -32.23
N LEU A 346 -36.60 3.27 -32.12
CA LEU A 346 -37.68 3.90 -32.89
C LEU A 346 -37.42 3.83 -34.40
N GLU A 347 -36.16 3.93 -34.84
CA GLU A 347 -35.78 3.72 -36.25
C GLU A 347 -35.91 2.26 -36.69
N LYS A 348 -35.58 1.30 -35.81
CA LYS A 348 -35.59 -0.13 -36.14
C LYS A 348 -36.97 -0.77 -36.06
N CYS A 349 -37.84 -0.28 -35.18
CA CYS A 349 -39.12 -0.88 -34.83
C CYS A 349 -40.31 -0.10 -35.42
N SER A 350 -40.25 0.25 -36.71
CA SER A 350 -41.23 1.12 -37.37
C SER A 350 -42.53 0.42 -37.79
N SER A 351 -42.58 -0.92 -37.84
CA SER A 351 -43.79 -1.69 -38.18
C SER A 351 -44.84 -1.64 -37.07
N ASP A 352 -46.13 -1.69 -37.41
CA ASP A 352 -47.25 -1.58 -36.46
C ASP A 352 -47.26 -2.63 -35.34
N GLU A 353 -46.58 -3.77 -35.52
CA GLU A 353 -46.41 -4.79 -34.48
C GLU A 353 -45.66 -4.27 -33.23
N TYR A 354 -44.89 -3.19 -33.37
CA TYR A 354 -44.18 -2.53 -32.26
C TYR A 354 -44.87 -1.27 -31.75
N ALA A 355 -46.14 -1.02 -32.09
CA ALA A 355 -46.82 0.23 -31.75
C ALA A 355 -46.73 0.59 -30.25
N GLU A 356 -47.05 -0.35 -29.36
CA GLU A 356 -46.97 -0.16 -27.90
C GLU A 356 -45.54 0.14 -27.42
N PHE A 357 -44.55 -0.55 -28.00
CA PHE A 357 -43.14 -0.31 -27.70
C PHE A 357 -42.70 1.09 -28.15
N ARG A 358 -43.12 1.53 -29.34
CA ARG A 358 -42.82 2.87 -29.84
C ARG A 358 -43.44 3.95 -28.95
N THR A 359 -44.70 3.80 -28.58
CA THR A 359 -45.39 4.72 -27.67
C THR A 359 -44.65 4.80 -26.34
N LEU A 360 -44.26 3.66 -25.76
CA LEU A 360 -43.45 3.62 -24.53
C LEU A 360 -42.15 4.42 -24.65
N LEU A 361 -41.39 4.23 -25.73
CA LEU A 361 -40.11 4.93 -25.93
C LEU A 361 -40.31 6.44 -26.12
N VAL A 362 -41.34 6.86 -26.86
CA VAL A 362 -41.64 8.28 -27.08
C VAL A 362 -42.08 8.95 -25.77
N ASP A 363 -42.97 8.31 -25.00
CA ASP A 363 -43.42 8.84 -23.72
C ASP A 363 -42.30 8.89 -22.68
N LEU A 364 -41.37 7.92 -22.70
CA LEU A 364 -40.15 7.96 -21.89
C LEU A 364 -39.29 9.20 -22.21
N LEU A 365 -39.09 9.51 -23.50
CA LEU A 365 -38.33 10.69 -23.92
C LEU A 365 -39.04 12.01 -23.55
N ASN A 366 -40.37 12.04 -23.69
CA ASN A 366 -41.18 13.17 -23.28
C ASN A 366 -41.12 13.39 -21.77
N TYR A 367 -41.16 12.32 -20.98
CA TYR A 367 -40.98 12.38 -19.53
C TYR A 367 -39.59 12.91 -19.15
N GLY A 368 -38.52 12.41 -19.78
CA GLY A 368 -37.18 12.94 -19.59
C GLY A 368 -37.07 14.43 -19.89
N SER A 369 -37.68 14.87 -21.00
CA SER A 369 -37.67 16.28 -21.43
C SER A 369 -38.45 17.20 -20.48
N ALA A 370 -39.65 16.79 -20.07
CA ALA A 370 -40.43 17.55 -19.08
C ALA A 370 -39.70 17.61 -17.72
N SER A 371 -38.93 16.58 -17.36
CA SER A 371 -38.09 16.60 -16.17
C SER A 371 -36.93 17.59 -16.31
N GLN A 372 -36.31 17.69 -17.50
CA GLN A 372 -35.28 18.68 -17.78
C GLN A 372 -35.80 20.11 -17.63
N GLU A 373 -36.98 20.41 -18.15
CA GLU A 373 -37.61 21.74 -18.04
C GLU A 373 -37.93 22.09 -16.58
N TYR A 374 -38.63 21.21 -15.85
CA TYR A 374 -38.96 21.44 -14.45
C TYR A 374 -37.72 21.64 -13.56
N MET A 375 -36.67 20.85 -13.82
CA MET A 375 -35.42 20.93 -13.06
C MET A 375 -34.47 22.03 -13.56
N LYS A 376 -34.81 22.73 -14.65
CA LYS A 376 -33.95 23.70 -15.36
C LYS A 376 -32.59 23.10 -15.73
N TYR A 377 -32.61 21.85 -16.22
CA TYR A 377 -31.43 21.03 -16.48
C TYR A 377 -31.17 20.87 -17.98
N LYS A 378 -30.13 21.54 -18.49
CA LYS A 378 -29.69 21.45 -19.89
C LYS A 378 -30.85 21.60 -20.90
N GLU A 379 -31.67 22.63 -20.72
CA GLU A 379 -32.89 22.88 -21.53
C GLU A 379 -32.61 23.03 -23.04
N GLY A 380 -31.37 23.36 -23.44
CA GLY A 380 -30.95 23.37 -24.85
C GLY A 380 -30.67 22.00 -25.47
N ASN A 381 -30.77 20.91 -24.69
CA ASN A 381 -30.48 19.53 -25.11
C ASN A 381 -31.51 18.56 -24.53
N LEU A 382 -32.79 18.74 -24.88
CA LEU A 382 -33.90 17.92 -24.39
C LEU A 382 -33.84 16.47 -24.89
N ALA A 383 -34.28 15.53 -24.06
CA ALA A 383 -34.28 14.11 -24.35
C ALA A 383 -35.13 13.71 -25.55
N ASN A 384 -36.15 14.48 -25.92
CA ASN A 384 -37.02 14.26 -27.08
C ASN A 384 -36.68 15.16 -28.29
N ALA A 385 -35.58 15.93 -28.22
CA ALA A 385 -35.25 16.95 -29.21
C ALA A 385 -35.06 16.37 -30.63
N ASN A 386 -34.57 15.13 -30.75
CA ASN A 386 -34.29 14.50 -32.04
C ASN A 386 -35.45 13.64 -32.57
N LEU A 387 -36.62 13.64 -31.93
CA LEU A 387 -37.80 12.96 -32.49
C LEU A 387 -38.22 13.65 -33.81
N THR A 388 -38.44 12.84 -34.85
CA THR A 388 -39.05 13.32 -36.10
C THR A 388 -40.52 13.73 -35.87
N SER A 389 -41.12 14.46 -36.81
CA SER A 389 -42.54 14.82 -36.73
C SER A 389 -43.44 13.59 -36.63
N GLU A 390 -43.15 12.55 -37.41
CA GLU A 390 -43.87 11.27 -37.36
C GLU A 390 -43.69 10.56 -36.00
N GLN A 391 -42.46 10.51 -35.48
CA GLN A 391 -42.19 9.87 -34.19
C GLN A 391 -42.92 10.55 -33.03
N LYS A 392 -43.11 11.87 -33.08
CA LYS A 392 -43.87 12.61 -32.07
C LYS A 392 -45.35 12.19 -32.04
N GLU A 393 -45.91 11.76 -33.16
CA GLU A 393 -47.29 11.30 -33.26
C GLU A 393 -47.50 9.90 -32.67
N TRP A 394 -46.43 9.12 -32.44
CA TRP A 394 -46.51 7.80 -31.81
C TRP A 394 -46.68 7.85 -30.29
N GLY A 395 -46.43 9.01 -29.65
CA GLY A 395 -46.59 9.19 -28.21
C GLY A 395 -48.04 9.31 -27.77
N THR A 396 -48.29 9.23 -26.46
CA THR A 396 -49.64 9.35 -25.91
C THR A 396 -50.13 10.80 -26.01
N VAL A 397 -51.15 11.01 -26.86
CA VAL A 397 -51.69 12.36 -27.11
C VAL A 397 -52.63 12.81 -25.99
N THR A 398 -53.54 11.94 -25.56
CA THR A 398 -54.58 12.29 -24.59
C THR A 398 -54.06 12.25 -23.16
N ASP A 399 -54.33 13.29 -22.39
CA ASP A 399 -54.12 13.27 -20.94
C ASP A 399 -55.12 12.30 -20.30
N ARG A 400 -54.61 11.42 -19.43
CA ARG A 400 -55.43 10.54 -18.61
C ARG A 400 -56.31 11.35 -17.65
N SER A 401 -57.54 10.91 -17.43
CA SER A 401 -58.35 11.38 -16.30
C SER A 401 -57.77 10.79 -15.01
N LEU A 402 -57.11 11.62 -14.21
CA LEU A 402 -56.44 11.19 -12.98
C LEU A 402 -57.43 11.07 -11.83
N GLU A 403 -57.31 10.01 -11.05
CA GLU A 403 -58.09 9.81 -9.81
C GLU A 403 -57.31 10.26 -8.56
N THR A 404 -58.04 10.70 -7.53
CA THR A 404 -57.46 11.01 -6.22
C THR A 404 -57.68 9.85 -5.25
N ILE A 405 -56.60 9.19 -4.87
CA ILE A 405 -56.54 8.14 -3.86
C ILE A 405 -55.67 8.67 -2.70
N GLN A 406 -56.26 9.51 -1.85
CA GLN A 406 -55.60 10.04 -0.65
C GLN A 406 -56.51 9.86 0.56
N ASP A 407 -56.22 8.85 1.38
CA ASP A 407 -57.02 8.54 2.57
C ASP A 407 -56.12 8.26 3.79
N ILE A 408 -55.99 9.26 4.65
CA ILE A 408 -55.23 9.19 5.91
C ILE A 408 -55.88 8.28 6.96
N ASN A 409 -57.16 7.96 6.79
CA ASN A 409 -57.96 7.17 7.72
C ASN A 409 -58.39 5.82 7.12
N HIS A 410 -57.60 5.29 6.18
CA HIS A 410 -57.93 4.05 5.48
C HIS A 410 -58.15 2.88 6.45
N VAL A 411 -57.29 2.78 7.47
CA VAL A 411 -57.54 1.96 8.66
C VAL A 411 -57.25 2.84 9.88
N VAL A 412 -58.29 3.08 10.67
CA VAL A 412 -58.20 3.91 11.88
C VAL A 412 -57.87 3.01 13.08
N ILE A 413 -56.94 3.46 13.91
CA ILE A 413 -56.66 2.84 15.20
C ILE A 413 -57.17 3.74 16.33
N ASP A 414 -57.47 3.15 17.48
CA ASP A 414 -57.89 3.91 18.66
C ASP A 414 -56.70 4.71 19.23
N ASN A 415 -56.90 6.03 19.39
CA ASN A 415 -55.92 6.95 19.99
C ASN A 415 -54.51 6.92 19.36
N PRO A 416 -54.36 7.25 18.06
CA PRO A 416 -53.04 7.24 17.41
C PRO A 416 -52.10 8.26 18.06
N THR A 417 -50.90 7.82 18.46
CA THR A 417 -49.86 8.70 19.01
C THR A 417 -48.99 9.33 17.93
N VAL A 418 -49.08 8.86 16.69
CA VAL A 418 -48.37 9.37 15.52
C VAL A 418 -49.35 9.82 14.46
N ALA A 419 -49.15 11.03 13.94
CA ALA A 419 -50.02 11.62 12.92
C ALA A 419 -49.25 11.89 11.62
N TRP A 420 -49.76 11.38 10.50
CA TRP A 420 -49.30 11.77 9.16
C TRP A 420 -49.59 13.24 8.91
N LYS A 421 -48.65 13.93 8.26
CA LYS A 421 -48.70 15.37 7.97
C LYS A 421 -48.84 15.66 6.49
N SER A 422 -48.11 14.92 5.65
CA SER A 422 -48.20 15.06 4.20
C SER A 422 -47.62 13.84 3.49
N ALA A 423 -48.03 13.67 2.24
CA ALA A 423 -47.39 12.79 1.28
C ALA A 423 -46.96 13.61 0.06
N GLY A 424 -45.94 13.14 -0.64
CA GLY A 424 -45.49 13.71 -1.89
C GLY A 424 -44.54 12.77 -2.63
N LEU A 425 -44.03 13.22 -3.76
CA LEU A 425 -43.03 12.49 -4.54
C LEU A 425 -41.68 13.18 -4.52
N ASN A 426 -40.64 12.37 -4.61
CA ASN A 426 -39.31 12.80 -4.99
C ASN A 426 -39.19 12.75 -6.51
N LEU A 427 -39.09 13.92 -7.15
CA LEU A 427 -38.97 14.04 -8.62
C LEU A 427 -37.53 14.27 -9.08
N SER A 428 -36.58 14.47 -8.16
CA SER A 428 -35.17 14.76 -8.49
C SER A 428 -34.26 13.54 -8.45
N LYS A 429 -34.79 12.36 -8.12
CA LYS A 429 -34.11 11.05 -8.15
C LYS A 429 -35.04 10.00 -8.78
N SER A 430 -34.77 8.69 -8.59
CA SER A 430 -35.77 7.65 -8.84
C SER A 430 -37.11 8.04 -8.20
N ILE A 431 -38.22 7.81 -8.91
CA ILE A 431 -39.55 8.14 -8.40
C ILE A 431 -39.78 7.39 -7.10
N GLY A 432 -40.02 8.12 -6.03
CA GLY A 432 -40.29 7.51 -4.75
C GLY A 432 -41.08 8.44 -3.85
N PHE A 433 -41.91 7.87 -3.00
CA PHE A 433 -42.74 8.64 -2.11
C PHE A 433 -41.92 9.27 -0.98
N ARG A 434 -42.45 10.37 -0.48
CA ARG A 434 -42.02 11.02 0.75
C ARG A 434 -43.25 11.20 1.63
N PHE A 435 -43.26 10.51 2.76
CA PHE A 435 -44.33 10.67 3.76
C PHE A 435 -43.76 11.38 4.99
N LYS A 436 -44.39 12.50 5.38
CA LYS A 436 -44.07 13.23 6.60
C LYS A 436 -45.03 12.80 7.71
N PHE A 437 -44.51 12.53 8.90
CA PHE A 437 -45.30 12.34 10.11
C PHE A 437 -44.68 13.08 11.31
N ALA A 438 -45.49 13.30 12.35
CA ALA A 438 -45.03 13.85 13.62
C ALA A 438 -45.14 12.80 14.73
N ALA A 439 -44.10 12.70 15.54
CA ALA A 439 -44.00 11.85 16.72
C ALA A 439 -43.17 12.57 17.79
N GLU A 440 -43.44 12.30 19.08
CA GLU A 440 -42.63 12.85 20.18
C GLU A 440 -41.23 12.23 20.26
N SER A 441 -41.12 10.95 19.91
CA SER A 441 -39.87 10.19 19.81
C SER A 441 -39.98 9.16 18.69
N ILE A 442 -38.85 8.85 18.05
CA ILE A 442 -38.73 7.77 17.04
C ILE A 442 -38.18 6.47 17.61
N GLU A 443 -37.86 6.43 18.90
CA GLU A 443 -37.37 5.22 19.54
C GLU A 443 -38.41 4.09 19.49
N GLY A 444 -37.99 2.92 19.01
CA GLY A 444 -38.87 1.77 18.79
C GLY A 444 -39.82 1.87 17.59
N LEU A 445 -39.76 2.97 16.82
CA LEU A 445 -40.64 3.15 15.67
C LEU A 445 -40.15 2.41 14.43
N THR A 446 -41.10 1.83 13.70
CA THR A 446 -40.91 1.33 12.34
C THR A 446 -42.07 1.81 11.45
N VAL A 447 -41.82 1.92 10.16
CA VAL A 447 -42.87 2.17 9.17
C VAL A 447 -43.02 0.93 8.30
N LYS A 448 -44.20 0.33 8.34
CA LYS A 448 -44.57 -0.78 7.46
C LYS A 448 -45.21 -0.22 6.20
N VAL A 449 -44.78 -0.73 5.05
CA VAL A 449 -45.27 -0.36 3.73
C VAL A 449 -45.81 -1.60 3.05
N THR A 450 -47.02 -1.51 2.51
CA THR A 450 -47.59 -2.52 1.60
C THR A 450 -48.07 -1.87 0.31
N THR A 451 -48.16 -2.63 -0.77
CA THR A 451 -48.65 -2.15 -2.07
C THR A 451 -49.82 -3.01 -2.57
N ASP A 452 -50.64 -2.48 -3.49
CA ASP A 452 -51.68 -3.27 -4.17
C ASP A 452 -51.10 -4.50 -4.90
N ALA A 453 -49.85 -4.42 -5.38
CA ALA A 453 -49.13 -5.53 -5.99
C ALA A 453 -48.68 -6.63 -4.97
N GLY A 454 -48.95 -6.46 -3.67
CA GLY A 454 -48.65 -7.44 -2.63
C GLY A 454 -47.23 -7.36 -2.06
N SER A 455 -46.42 -6.38 -2.47
CA SER A 455 -45.09 -6.15 -1.89
C SER A 455 -45.21 -5.60 -0.47
N GLU A 456 -44.37 -6.08 0.44
CA GLU A 456 -44.34 -5.65 1.84
C GLU A 456 -42.90 -5.51 2.37
N TRP A 457 -42.63 -4.41 3.07
CA TRP A 457 -41.36 -4.20 3.76
C TRP A 457 -41.49 -3.24 4.94
N THR A 458 -40.42 -3.16 5.73
CA THR A 458 -40.35 -2.33 6.94
C THR A 458 -39.16 -1.38 6.88
N ILE A 459 -39.41 -0.11 7.16
CA ILE A 459 -38.40 0.95 7.27
C ILE A 459 -38.14 1.18 8.76
N LYS A 460 -36.88 1.06 9.18
CA LYS A 460 -36.49 1.25 10.59
C LYS A 460 -36.28 2.74 10.90
N ALA A 461 -36.43 3.13 12.18
CA ALA A 461 -36.19 4.49 12.64
C ALA A 461 -34.84 5.09 12.20
N SER A 462 -33.79 4.27 12.11
CA SER A 462 -32.46 4.69 11.62
C SER A 462 -32.44 5.17 10.17
N GLN A 463 -33.50 4.90 9.41
CA GLN A 463 -33.67 5.32 8.01
C GLN A 463 -34.59 6.55 7.86
N PHE A 464 -35.13 7.06 8.96
CA PHE A 464 -35.99 8.25 8.93
C PHE A 464 -35.12 9.50 8.76
N GLN A 465 -35.60 10.46 7.96
CA GLN A 465 -34.94 11.76 7.79
C GLN A 465 -35.59 12.78 8.73
N VAL A 466 -34.78 13.52 9.49
CA VAL A 466 -35.24 14.53 10.44
C VAL A 466 -35.38 15.88 9.72
N THR A 467 -36.48 16.59 9.99
CA THR A 467 -36.73 17.94 9.48
C THR A 467 -37.40 18.79 10.55
N ASP A 468 -37.46 20.11 10.32
CA ASP A 468 -38.23 21.00 11.17
C ASP A 468 -39.72 20.58 11.17
N GLY A 469 -40.20 20.16 12.34
CA GLY A 469 -41.59 19.77 12.57
C GLY A 469 -41.99 18.36 12.14
N GLY A 470 -41.05 17.42 11.95
CA GLY A 470 -41.39 16.00 11.81
C GLY A 470 -40.31 15.11 11.17
N TYR A 471 -40.70 13.88 10.87
CA TYR A 471 -39.86 12.84 10.27
C TYR A 471 -40.36 12.47 8.88
N TYR A 472 -39.44 12.17 7.98
CA TYR A 472 -39.73 11.68 6.63
C TYR A 472 -39.29 10.24 6.45
N VAL A 473 -40.13 9.46 5.76
CA VAL A 473 -39.73 8.18 5.17
C VAL A 473 -39.74 8.29 3.66
N HIS A 474 -38.65 7.81 3.05
CA HIS A 474 -38.58 7.65 1.61
C HIS A 474 -38.90 6.21 1.24
N ILE A 475 -39.79 6.06 0.27
CA ILE A 475 -40.28 4.77 -0.20
C ILE A 475 -39.97 4.69 -1.70
N GLY A 476 -38.93 3.93 -2.06
CA GLY A 476 -38.58 3.62 -3.44
C GLY A 476 -38.92 2.17 -3.74
N CYS A 477 -39.64 1.91 -4.84
CA CYS A 477 -40.01 0.56 -5.33
C CYS A 477 -41.04 0.56 -6.48
N MET A 478 -41.60 1.70 -6.87
CA MET A 478 -42.67 1.70 -7.88
C MET A 478 -42.07 1.82 -9.27
N ASN A 479 -42.31 0.80 -10.09
CA ASN A 479 -41.93 0.86 -11.49
C ASN A 479 -42.96 1.64 -12.31
N ALA A 480 -42.64 1.89 -13.58
CA ALA A 480 -43.50 2.67 -14.46
C ALA A 480 -44.91 2.07 -14.64
N GLY A 481 -45.05 0.74 -14.59
CA GLY A 481 -46.35 0.08 -14.71
C GLY A 481 -47.27 0.25 -13.48
N GLN A 482 -46.75 0.75 -12.37
CA GLN A 482 -47.42 0.81 -11.06
C GLN A 482 -47.85 2.22 -10.64
N MET A 483 -47.91 3.19 -11.56
CA MET A 483 -48.24 4.59 -11.21
C MET A 483 -49.62 4.77 -10.55
N SER A 484 -50.56 3.84 -10.80
CA SER A 484 -51.89 3.82 -10.18
C SER A 484 -52.00 2.96 -8.92
N ASP A 485 -51.00 2.13 -8.63
CA ASP A 485 -51.04 1.25 -7.47
C ASP A 485 -50.97 2.09 -6.19
N ALA A 486 -51.84 1.77 -5.24
CA ALA A 486 -51.80 2.41 -3.94
C ALA A 486 -50.70 1.79 -3.07
N VAL A 487 -50.05 2.67 -2.31
CA VAL A 487 -49.21 2.30 -1.16
C VAL A 487 -49.97 2.56 0.12
N TYR A 488 -49.80 1.66 1.08
CA TYR A 488 -50.41 1.74 2.40
C TYR A 488 -49.27 1.83 3.41
N VAL A 489 -49.31 2.87 4.23
CA VAL A 489 -48.20 3.22 5.11
C VAL A 489 -48.70 3.35 6.54
N THR A 490 -48.10 2.58 7.46
CA THR A 490 -48.50 2.54 8.86
C THR A 490 -47.27 2.59 9.76
N VAL A 491 -47.30 3.44 10.79
CA VAL A 491 -46.25 3.51 11.80
C VAL A 491 -46.56 2.53 12.92
N TYR A 492 -45.57 1.75 13.31
CA TYR A 492 -45.62 0.80 14.42
C TYR A 492 -44.62 1.19 15.51
N LYS A 493 -44.95 0.91 16.76
CA LYS A 493 -44.04 0.95 17.90
C LYS A 493 -44.05 -0.42 18.56
N ASP A 494 -42.89 -1.06 18.64
CA ASP A 494 -42.74 -2.38 19.29
C ASP A 494 -43.75 -3.44 18.79
N GLY A 495 -44.10 -3.38 17.50
CA GLY A 495 -45.05 -4.31 16.84
C GLY A 495 -46.53 -3.91 16.93
N VAL A 496 -46.87 -2.81 17.61
CA VAL A 496 -48.25 -2.28 17.72
C VAL A 496 -48.40 -1.06 16.81
N ALA A 497 -49.48 -0.98 16.03
CA ALA A 497 -49.75 0.18 15.20
C ALA A 497 -49.99 1.43 16.07
N VAL A 498 -49.32 2.53 15.74
CA VAL A 498 -49.40 3.82 16.47
C VAL A 498 -49.79 5.00 15.58
N SER A 499 -50.01 4.76 14.29
CA SER A 499 -50.69 5.69 13.38
C SER A 499 -51.86 5.00 12.69
N ASN A 500 -52.78 5.80 12.15
CA ASN A 500 -53.67 5.29 11.11
C ASN A 500 -52.87 4.81 9.90
N THR A 501 -53.44 3.87 9.14
CA THR A 501 -52.91 3.49 7.84
C THR A 501 -53.24 4.58 6.84
N PHE A 502 -52.22 5.15 6.22
CA PHE A 502 -52.36 6.14 5.17
C PHE A 502 -52.25 5.48 3.80
N LYS A 503 -53.32 5.60 2.99
CA LYS A 503 -53.36 5.15 1.59
C LYS A 503 -53.03 6.32 0.65
N TYR A 504 -52.09 6.12 -0.27
CA TYR A 504 -51.67 7.13 -1.25
C TYR A 504 -51.19 6.49 -2.57
N SER A 505 -51.18 7.22 -3.69
CA SER A 505 -50.64 6.73 -4.98
C SER A 505 -49.87 7.83 -5.74
N ILE A 506 -49.07 7.45 -6.74
CA ILE A 506 -48.41 8.42 -7.63
C ILE A 506 -49.45 9.20 -8.42
N GLU A 507 -50.49 8.52 -8.91
CA GLU A 507 -51.62 9.15 -9.60
C GLU A 507 -52.29 10.23 -8.73
N SER A 508 -52.41 10.02 -7.43
CA SER A 508 -52.98 11.01 -6.51
C SER A 508 -52.12 12.26 -6.38
N TYR A 509 -50.80 12.08 -6.37
CA TYR A 509 -49.88 13.20 -6.44
C TYR A 509 -50.03 13.95 -7.77
N ALA A 510 -50.07 13.22 -8.89
CA ALA A 510 -50.24 13.81 -10.21
C ALA A 510 -51.57 14.57 -10.33
N HIS A 511 -52.68 14.02 -9.82
CA HIS A 511 -53.98 14.68 -9.80
C HIS A 511 -53.92 16.04 -9.09
N ASN A 512 -53.22 16.10 -7.96
CA ASN A 512 -53.06 17.33 -7.18
C ASN A 512 -52.09 18.34 -7.82
N LYS A 513 -51.19 17.89 -8.70
CA LYS A 513 -50.11 18.70 -9.28
C LYS A 513 -50.26 19.04 -10.76
N GLN A 514 -51.19 18.41 -11.47
CA GLN A 514 -51.39 18.62 -12.91
C GLN A 514 -51.79 20.06 -13.30
N ASN A 515 -52.36 20.83 -12.35
CA ASN A 515 -52.76 22.22 -12.51
C ASN A 515 -52.05 23.12 -11.47
N ASP A 516 -50.81 22.78 -11.08
CA ASP A 516 -50.02 23.62 -10.18
C ASP A 516 -49.72 24.98 -10.81
N SER A 517 -49.48 26.00 -9.97
CA SER A 517 -49.05 27.33 -10.41
C SER A 517 -47.72 27.31 -11.17
N ASP A 518 -46.89 26.31 -10.93
CA ASP A 518 -45.72 26.01 -11.76
C ASP A 518 -46.14 25.13 -12.93
N GLU A 519 -46.29 25.74 -14.11
CA GLU A 519 -46.70 25.05 -15.34
C GLU A 519 -45.76 23.89 -15.71
N THR A 520 -44.46 24.00 -15.39
CA THR A 520 -43.47 22.95 -15.69
C THR A 520 -43.65 21.72 -14.79
N LEU A 521 -44.12 21.91 -13.55
CA LEU A 521 -44.50 20.80 -12.67
C LEU A 521 -45.75 20.08 -13.20
N GLY A 522 -46.75 20.84 -13.66
CA GLY A 522 -47.96 20.28 -14.28
C GLY A 522 -47.63 19.44 -15.51
N ALA A 523 -46.77 19.95 -16.39
CA ALA A 523 -46.28 19.22 -17.57
C ALA A 523 -45.51 17.95 -17.19
N LEU A 524 -44.62 18.03 -16.19
CA LEU A 524 -43.85 16.89 -15.71
C LEU A 524 -44.75 15.75 -15.19
N VAL A 525 -45.73 16.05 -14.34
CA VAL A 525 -46.58 14.99 -13.78
C VAL A 525 -47.48 14.37 -14.85
N LYS A 526 -47.93 15.14 -15.84
CA LYS A 526 -48.68 14.60 -16.99
C LYS A 526 -47.81 13.67 -17.85
N ALA A 527 -46.59 14.08 -18.17
CA ALA A 527 -45.66 13.24 -18.94
C ALA A 527 -45.29 11.96 -18.18
N MET A 528 -45.09 12.06 -16.86
CA MET A 528 -44.86 10.91 -15.98
C MET A 528 -46.01 9.91 -16.02
N MET A 529 -47.27 10.38 -15.97
CA MET A 529 -48.44 9.50 -16.04
C MET A 529 -48.59 8.84 -17.42
N LYS A 530 -48.35 9.57 -18.51
CA LYS A 530 -48.35 9.02 -19.87
C LYS A 530 -47.32 7.90 -20.04
N TYR A 531 -46.10 8.13 -19.56
CA TYR A 531 -45.06 7.11 -19.54
C TYR A 531 -45.48 5.87 -18.71
N GLY A 532 -46.13 6.08 -17.56
CA GLY A 532 -46.63 4.97 -16.76
C GLY A 532 -47.72 4.14 -17.45
N ASP A 533 -48.66 4.81 -18.12
CA ASP A 533 -49.74 4.15 -18.87
C ASP A 533 -49.18 3.35 -20.06
N SER A 534 -48.24 3.92 -20.83
CA SER A 534 -47.60 3.20 -21.94
C SER A 534 -46.69 2.07 -21.47
N ALA A 535 -46.02 2.21 -20.32
CA ALA A 535 -45.27 1.12 -19.71
C ALA A 535 -46.20 -0.03 -19.29
N LYS A 536 -47.34 0.29 -18.68
CA LYS A 536 -48.34 -0.71 -18.30
C LYS A 536 -48.90 -1.45 -19.51
N ALA A 537 -49.23 -0.73 -20.59
CA ALA A 537 -49.72 -1.32 -21.83
C ALA A 537 -48.70 -2.25 -22.49
N TYR A 538 -47.42 -1.86 -22.54
CA TYR A 538 -46.37 -2.69 -23.13
C TYR A 538 -46.05 -3.96 -22.30
N ILE A 539 -46.29 -3.93 -20.99
CA ILE A 539 -46.01 -5.06 -20.08
C ILE A 539 -47.16 -6.09 -20.06
N SER A 540 -48.41 -5.64 -20.26
CA SER A 540 -49.61 -6.49 -20.27
C SER A 540 -49.71 -7.36 -21.52
#